data_AF-A0A7W3TJ23-F1
#
_entry.id   AF-A0A7W3TJ23-F1
#
_cell.length_a   1.000
_cell.length_b   1.000
_cell.length_c   1.000
_cell.angle_alpha   90.00
_cell.angle_beta   90.00
_cell.angle_gamma   90.00
#
_symmetry.space_group_name_H-M   'P 1'
#
loop_
_entity.id
_entity.type
_entity.pdbx_description
1 polymer ?
#
loop_
_entity_poly.entity_id
_entity_poly.type
_entity_poly.pdbx_seq_one_letter_code
_entity_poly.pdbx_strand_id
1 'polypeptide(L)'
;VEGRWRVRPVPEPARYTAAVAEAVRRMRAGDLRKVVLARTLELEADRAPDLPAVLSRLARRDPTGHTFALPTAPGRSLLGASPELLLSRTGDRVVANPLAGSTPRSPDLAEDVRRAARLLDSPKDLHEHAVVVADIRAALEPWCEELEIPERPGLVRTAGMWHLSTTVTGTLRDPRPTSLE
;
A
#
# COMPACT_ATOMS: atom_id res chain seq x y z
N VAL A 1 -9.15 -9.72 -22.44
CA VAL A 1 -9.49 -8.55 -23.28
C VAL A 1 -8.47 -8.55 -24.39
N GLU A 2 -8.83 -9.13 -25.54
CA GLU A 2 -7.99 -9.06 -26.74
C GLU A 2 -8.23 -7.70 -27.39
N GLY A 3 -7.16 -6.91 -27.44
CA GLY A 3 -7.12 -5.56 -28.00
C GLY A 3 -5.67 -5.12 -28.01
N ARG A 4 -5.28 -4.33 -29.03
CA ARG A 4 -3.94 -3.77 -29.09
C ARG A 4 -3.85 -2.67 -28.03
N TRP A 5 -2.91 -2.81 -27.11
CA TRP A 5 -2.61 -1.79 -26.12
C TRP A 5 -1.36 -1.03 -26.55
N ARG A 6 -1.43 0.30 -26.56
CA ARG A 6 -0.23 1.14 -26.54
C ARG A 6 0.11 1.43 -25.08
N VAL A 7 1.34 1.14 -24.70
CA VAL A 7 1.82 1.27 -23.33
C VAL A 7 2.90 2.35 -23.29
N ARG A 8 2.72 3.36 -22.44
CA ARG A 8 3.64 4.49 -22.30
C ARG A 8 4.06 4.67 -20.83
N PRO A 9 5.34 4.45 -20.47
CA PRO A 9 5.86 4.77 -19.14
C PRO A 9 5.95 6.29 -18.92
N VAL A 10 5.50 6.78 -17.77
CA VAL A 10 5.62 8.20 -17.41
C VAL A 10 6.10 8.33 -15.96
N PRO A 11 7.32 8.87 -15.72
CA PRO A 11 8.33 9.19 -16.72
C PRO A 11 8.94 7.92 -17.36
N GLU A 12 9.75 8.12 -18.40
CA GLU A 12 10.56 7.05 -18.97
C GLU A 12 11.45 6.37 -17.91
N PRO A 13 11.71 5.05 -17.99
CA PRO A 13 12.41 4.31 -16.93
C PRO A 13 13.77 4.90 -16.51
N ALA A 14 14.53 5.42 -17.48
CA ALA A 14 15.82 6.07 -17.21
C ALA A 14 15.67 7.33 -16.36
N ARG A 15 14.63 8.13 -16.61
CA ARG A 15 14.34 9.34 -15.83
C ARG A 15 13.89 9.00 -14.42
N TYR A 16 13.07 7.96 -14.25
CA TYR A 16 12.68 7.47 -12.93
C TYR A 16 13.91 7.02 -12.12
N THR A 17 14.82 6.27 -12.77
CA THR A 17 16.07 5.80 -12.14
C THR A 17 16.96 6.96 -11.71
N ALA A 18 17.09 7.99 -12.55
CA ALA A 18 17.83 9.20 -12.20
C ALA A 18 17.21 9.95 -11.00
N ALA A 19 15.88 10.04 -10.93
CA ALA A 19 15.17 10.65 -9.80
C ALA A 19 15.40 9.86 -8.49
N VAL A 20 15.41 8.52 -8.55
CA VAL A 20 15.74 7.67 -7.41
C VAL A 20 17.18 7.91 -6.93
N ALA A 21 18.15 7.96 -7.86
CA ALA A 21 19.54 8.24 -7.51
C ALA A 21 19.71 9.60 -6.83
N GLU A 22 19.01 10.63 -7.31
CA GLU A 22 19.03 11.96 -6.70
C GLU A 22 18.38 11.97 -5.31
N ALA A 23 17.24 11.29 -5.13
CA ALA A 23 16.63 11.13 -3.82
C ALA A 23 17.58 10.47 -2.81
N VAL A 24 18.28 9.40 -3.22
CA VAL A 24 19.28 8.73 -2.37
C VAL A 24 20.43 9.68 -2.03
N ARG A 25 20.91 10.49 -2.98
CA ARG A 25 21.97 11.49 -2.74
C ARG A 25 21.54 12.51 -1.68
N ARG A 26 20.33 13.07 -1.81
CA ARG A 26 19.75 14.03 -0.86
C ARG A 26 19.52 13.43 0.53
N MET A 27 19.07 12.18 0.61
CA MET A 27 18.95 11.48 1.88
C MET A 27 20.31 11.31 2.58
N ARG A 28 21.36 10.96 1.84
CA ARG A 28 22.73 10.86 2.39
C ARG A 28 23.29 12.22 2.85
N ALA A 29 22.87 13.30 2.22
CA ALA A 29 23.24 14.66 2.62
C ALA A 29 22.45 15.16 3.85
N GLY A 30 21.43 14.43 4.30
CA GLY A 30 20.56 14.83 5.41
C GLY A 30 19.38 15.73 5.01
N ASP A 31 19.22 16.04 3.72
CA ASP A 31 18.13 16.91 3.22
C ASP A 31 16.75 16.23 3.31
N LEU A 32 16.72 14.89 3.35
CA LEU A 32 15.51 14.08 3.36
C LEU A 32 15.69 12.90 4.32
N ARG A 33 14.68 12.63 5.16
CA ARG A 33 14.67 11.44 6.03
C ARG A 33 14.05 10.22 5.36
N LYS A 34 12.96 10.42 4.59
CA LYS A 34 12.26 9.39 3.83
C LYS A 34 11.53 10.06 2.66
N VAL A 35 11.47 9.39 1.51
CA VAL A 35 10.69 9.84 0.34
C VAL A 35 10.13 8.63 -0.40
N VAL A 36 8.90 8.75 -0.87
CA VAL A 36 8.27 7.78 -1.77
C VAL A 36 8.21 8.41 -3.16
N LEU A 37 8.92 7.80 -4.11
CA LEU A 37 8.80 8.13 -5.52
C LEU A 37 7.84 7.15 -6.19
N ALA A 38 7.06 7.65 -7.13
CA ALA A 38 6.13 6.86 -7.92
C ALA A 38 6.26 7.19 -9.41
N ARG A 39 5.76 6.29 -10.24
CA ARG A 39 5.67 6.45 -11.70
C ARG A 39 4.34 5.91 -12.19
N THR A 40 3.87 6.41 -13.32
CA THR A 40 2.65 5.94 -13.97
C THR A 40 2.99 5.12 -15.22
N LEU A 41 2.04 4.28 -15.61
CA LEU A 41 2.02 3.60 -16.89
C LEU A 41 0.69 3.94 -17.53
N GLU A 42 0.72 4.57 -18.68
CA GLU A 42 -0.48 4.91 -19.43
C GLU A 42 -0.74 3.84 -20.48
N LEU A 43 -1.98 3.40 -20.55
CA LEU A 43 -2.43 2.35 -21.44
C LEU A 43 -3.57 2.88 -22.30
N GLU A 44 -3.36 2.93 -23.60
CA GLU A 44 -4.37 3.30 -24.58
C GLU A 44 -4.83 2.03 -25.31
N ALA A 45 -6.14 1.86 -25.41
CA ALA A 45 -6.77 0.77 -26.17
C ALA A 45 -7.75 1.34 -27.19
N ASP A 46 -7.93 0.62 -28.30
CA ASP A 46 -8.88 0.99 -29.36
C ASP A 46 -10.35 0.94 -28.89
N ARG A 47 -10.62 0.30 -27.74
CA ARG A 47 -11.93 0.17 -27.13
C ARG A 47 -11.85 0.43 -25.64
N ALA A 48 -12.93 1.00 -25.09
CA ALA A 48 -13.06 1.19 -23.65
C ALA A 48 -12.95 -0.17 -22.91
N PRO A 49 -12.22 -0.23 -21.78
CA PRO A 49 -12.15 -1.44 -20.99
C PRO A 49 -13.51 -1.78 -20.37
N ASP A 50 -13.84 -3.08 -20.34
CA ASP A 50 -14.98 -3.60 -19.59
C ASP A 50 -14.69 -3.48 -18.08
N LEU A 51 -15.16 -2.37 -17.48
CA LEU A 51 -14.90 -2.06 -16.08
C LEU A 51 -15.45 -3.13 -15.12
N PRO A 52 -16.70 -3.64 -15.27
CA PRO A 52 -17.18 -4.77 -14.47
C PRO A 52 -16.26 -6.00 -14.55
N ALA A 53 -15.79 -6.38 -15.73
CA ALA A 53 -14.89 -7.52 -15.87
C ALA A 53 -13.51 -7.26 -15.23
N VAL A 54 -12.98 -6.04 -15.32
CA VAL A 54 -11.73 -5.65 -14.65
C VAL A 54 -11.89 -5.75 -13.14
N LEU A 55 -12.95 -5.16 -12.58
CA LEU A 55 -13.22 -5.17 -11.14
C LEU A 55 -13.41 -6.59 -10.60
N SER A 56 -14.16 -7.42 -11.33
CA SER A 56 -14.38 -8.82 -10.99
C SER A 56 -13.08 -9.64 -10.98
N ARG A 57 -12.13 -9.34 -11.89
CA ARG A 57 -10.80 -9.95 -11.89
C ARG A 57 -9.93 -9.47 -10.72
N LEU A 58 -9.99 -8.18 -10.39
CA LEU A 58 -9.29 -7.61 -9.23
C LEU A 58 -9.75 -8.28 -7.92
N ALA A 59 -11.07 -8.34 -7.70
CA ALA A 59 -11.65 -8.94 -6.49
C ALA A 59 -11.29 -10.42 -6.31
N ARG A 60 -11.26 -11.19 -7.41
CA ARG A 60 -10.85 -12.61 -7.34
C ARG A 60 -9.35 -12.80 -7.12
N ARG A 61 -8.53 -11.86 -7.59
CA ARG A 61 -7.07 -11.97 -7.54
C ARG A 61 -6.55 -11.73 -6.12
N ASP A 62 -7.15 -10.80 -5.39
CA ASP A 62 -6.80 -10.46 -4.01
C ASP A 62 -8.06 -10.39 -3.12
N PRO A 63 -8.66 -11.55 -2.74
CA PRO A 63 -9.94 -11.59 -2.03
C PRO A 63 -9.93 -10.95 -0.64
N THR A 64 -8.75 -10.80 -0.04
CA THR A 64 -8.57 -10.22 1.30
C THR A 64 -8.28 -8.72 1.27
N GLY A 65 -8.10 -8.14 0.08
CA GLY A 65 -7.87 -6.70 -0.08
C GLY A 65 -9.17 -5.90 -0.24
N HIS A 66 -9.01 -4.58 -0.28
CA HIS A 66 -10.09 -3.63 -0.55
C HIS A 66 -10.19 -3.37 -2.06
N THR A 67 -11.10 -4.07 -2.73
CA THR A 67 -11.42 -3.80 -4.14
C THR A 67 -12.44 -2.67 -4.24
N PHE A 68 -12.13 -1.64 -5.03
CA PHE A 68 -12.96 -0.45 -5.15
C PHE A 68 -13.13 0.02 -6.61
N ALA A 69 -14.22 0.72 -6.86
CA ALA A 69 -14.47 1.50 -8.07
C ALA A 69 -15.27 2.74 -7.69
N LEU A 70 -14.77 3.92 -8.04
CA LEU A 70 -15.44 5.20 -7.79
C LEU A 70 -15.39 6.10 -9.02
N PRO A 71 -16.49 6.81 -9.35
CA PRO A 71 -16.46 7.85 -10.37
C PRO A 71 -15.62 9.03 -9.86
N THR A 72 -14.78 9.58 -10.72
CA THR A 72 -13.93 10.74 -10.40
C THR A 72 -14.29 11.98 -11.21
N ALA A 73 -14.88 11.78 -12.39
CA ALA A 73 -15.45 12.81 -13.25
C ALA A 73 -16.37 12.13 -14.28
N PRO A 74 -17.16 12.87 -15.07
CA PRO A 74 -17.92 12.29 -16.19
C PRO A 74 -17.01 11.45 -17.10
N GLY A 75 -17.37 10.18 -17.30
CA GLY A 75 -16.61 9.23 -18.11
C GLY A 75 -15.27 8.75 -17.51
N ARG A 76 -14.98 9.07 -16.24
CA ARG A 76 -13.72 8.68 -15.57
C ARG A 76 -13.97 7.96 -14.26
N SER A 77 -13.31 6.83 -14.08
CA SER A 77 -13.38 6.02 -12.87
C SER A 77 -11.99 5.71 -12.33
N LEU A 78 -11.86 5.75 -11.00
CA LEU A 78 -10.72 5.21 -10.28
C LEU A 78 -11.10 3.83 -9.74
N LEU A 79 -10.25 2.85 -9.96
CA LEU A 79 -10.47 1.45 -9.60
C LEU A 79 -9.17 0.79 -9.20
N GLY A 80 -9.25 -0.15 -8.27
CA GLY A 80 -8.07 -0.79 -7.69
C GLY A 80 -8.41 -1.88 -6.68
N ALA A 81 -7.37 -2.52 -6.18
CA ALA A 81 -7.42 -3.50 -5.10
C ALA A 81 -6.29 -3.18 -4.11
N SER A 82 -6.60 -2.39 -3.08
CA SER A 82 -5.61 -1.99 -2.07
C SER A 82 -5.47 -3.09 -1.02
N PRO A 83 -4.26 -3.54 -0.69
CA PRO A 83 -4.04 -4.40 0.47
C PRO A 83 -3.99 -3.61 1.78
N GLU A 84 -3.87 -2.28 1.73
CA GLU A 84 -3.62 -1.43 2.88
C GLU A 84 -4.92 -0.75 3.35
N LEU A 85 -5.27 -0.99 4.61
CA LEU A 85 -6.34 -0.29 5.30
C LEU A 85 -5.78 0.95 5.99
N LEU A 86 -6.12 2.13 5.47
CA LEU A 86 -5.71 3.39 6.10
C LEU A 86 -6.36 3.55 7.48
N LEU A 87 -7.69 3.49 7.53
CA LEU A 87 -8.47 3.58 8.75
C LEU A 87 -9.86 2.96 8.52
N SER A 88 -10.36 2.18 9.46
CA SER A 88 -11.77 1.85 9.59
C SER A 88 -12.27 2.23 10.97
N ARG A 89 -13.57 2.50 11.07
CA ARG A 89 -14.24 2.81 12.33
C ARG A 89 -15.55 2.04 12.41
N THR A 90 -15.77 1.37 13.53
CA THR A 90 -17.04 0.71 13.87
C THR A 90 -17.38 1.05 15.32
N GLY A 91 -18.38 1.91 15.53
CA GLY A 91 -18.66 2.43 16.88
C GLY A 91 -17.51 3.33 17.36
N ASP A 92 -16.94 3.04 18.52
CA ASP A 92 -15.74 3.67 19.08
C ASP A 92 -14.44 2.96 18.69
N ARG A 93 -14.53 1.79 18.04
CA ARG A 93 -13.37 1.02 17.60
C ARG A 93 -12.78 1.57 16.32
N VAL A 94 -11.49 1.84 16.31
CA VAL A 94 -10.72 2.17 15.10
C VAL A 94 -9.67 1.11 14.78
N VAL A 95 -9.45 0.88 13.49
CA VAL A 95 -8.42 -0.05 13.01
C VAL A 95 -7.65 0.59 11.86
N ALA A 96 -6.32 0.56 11.92
CA ALA A 96 -5.43 0.89 10.82
C ALA A 96 -4.50 -0.31 10.56
N ASN A 97 -4.09 -0.50 9.31
CA ASN A 97 -3.15 -1.56 8.97
C ASN A 97 -2.08 -1.08 7.98
N PRO A 98 -1.06 -0.33 8.46
CA PRO A 98 0.06 0.08 7.64
C PRO A 98 0.81 -1.09 7.01
N LEU A 99 1.20 -0.91 5.75
CA LEU A 99 2.08 -1.81 5.03
C LEU A 99 3.36 -1.09 4.60
N ALA A 100 4.51 -1.58 5.05
CA ALA A 100 5.81 -0.98 4.69
C ALA A 100 6.92 -2.02 4.75
N GLY A 101 7.75 -2.10 3.71
CA GLY A 101 8.65 -3.25 3.49
C GLY A 101 7.97 -4.27 2.59
N SER A 102 8.63 -4.69 1.52
CA SER A 102 7.99 -5.52 0.48
C SER A 102 8.97 -6.40 -0.28
N THR A 103 8.52 -7.58 -0.68
CA THR A 103 9.28 -8.47 -1.60
C THR A 103 8.34 -9.14 -2.59
N PRO A 104 8.72 -9.31 -3.87
CA PRO A 104 7.86 -9.94 -4.86
C PRO A 104 7.61 -11.42 -4.57
N ARG A 105 6.38 -11.87 -4.84
CA ARG A 105 6.00 -13.29 -4.80
C ARG A 105 6.83 -14.10 -5.82
N SER A 106 6.97 -15.40 -5.56
CA SER A 106 7.59 -16.36 -6.48
C SER A 106 6.61 -17.47 -6.88
N PRO A 107 6.63 -17.94 -8.13
CA PRO A 107 5.91 -19.15 -8.51
C PRO A 107 6.53 -20.43 -7.93
N ASP A 108 7.83 -20.41 -7.60
CA ASP A 108 8.47 -21.44 -6.78
C ASP A 108 8.14 -21.17 -5.30
N LEU A 109 7.38 -22.10 -4.69
CA LEU A 109 6.95 -22.02 -3.30
C LEU A 109 8.11 -21.94 -2.31
N ALA A 110 9.20 -22.68 -2.56
CA ALA A 110 10.34 -22.68 -1.65
C ALA A 110 11.02 -21.31 -1.67
N GLU A 111 11.15 -20.70 -2.85
CA GLU A 111 11.65 -19.33 -2.98
C GLU A 111 10.69 -18.29 -2.39
N ASP A 112 9.38 -18.48 -2.58
CA ASP A 112 8.36 -17.57 -2.05
C ASP A 112 8.43 -17.48 -0.52
N VAL A 113 8.55 -18.64 0.15
CA VAL A 113 8.72 -18.72 1.61
C VAL A 113 10.06 -18.14 2.05
N ARG A 114 11.15 -18.42 1.33
CA ARG A 114 12.47 -17.83 1.64
C ARG A 114 12.45 -16.30 1.57
N ARG A 115 11.79 -15.73 0.55
CA ARG A 115 11.65 -14.28 0.42
C ARG A 115 10.83 -13.68 1.55
N ALA A 116 9.71 -14.32 1.90
CA ALA A 116 8.85 -13.88 2.99
C ALA A 116 9.60 -13.87 4.34
N ALA A 117 10.33 -14.94 4.64
CA ALA A 117 11.16 -15.04 5.85
C ALA A 117 12.26 -13.96 5.88
N ARG A 118 12.97 -13.76 4.76
CA ARG A 118 13.99 -12.71 4.66
C ARG A 118 13.41 -11.30 4.86
N LEU A 119 12.21 -11.05 4.36
CA LEU A 119 11.53 -9.76 4.58
C LEU A 119 11.24 -9.54 6.07
N LEU A 120 10.75 -10.57 6.76
CA LEU A 120 10.41 -10.52 8.18
C LEU A 120 11.64 -10.29 9.08
N ASP A 121 12.82 -10.74 8.65
CA ASP A 121 14.08 -10.59 9.38
C ASP A 121 14.97 -9.44 8.87
N SER A 122 14.54 -8.68 7.85
CA SER A 122 15.35 -7.61 7.25
C SER A 122 15.43 -6.40 8.20
N PRO A 123 16.62 -6.05 8.74
CA PRO A 123 16.75 -4.92 9.66
C PRO A 123 16.35 -3.60 9.01
N LYS A 124 16.61 -3.46 7.71
CA LYS A 124 16.23 -2.28 6.93
C LYS A 124 14.70 -2.17 6.84
N ASP A 125 14.02 -3.20 6.38
CA ASP A 125 12.57 -3.16 6.18
C ASP A 125 11.84 -3.05 7.53
N LEU A 126 12.32 -3.73 8.57
CA LEU A 126 11.80 -3.59 9.93
C LEU A 126 11.95 -2.17 10.48
N HIS A 127 13.10 -1.52 10.27
CA HIS A 127 13.30 -0.13 10.68
C HIS A 127 12.37 0.82 9.92
N GLU A 128 12.28 0.68 8.59
CA GLU A 128 11.38 1.49 7.76
C GLU A 128 9.90 1.30 8.15
N HIS A 129 9.51 0.07 8.50
CA HIS A 129 8.17 -0.26 8.97
C HIS A 129 7.88 0.37 10.34
N ALA A 130 8.81 0.27 11.29
CA ALA A 130 8.66 0.83 12.62
C ALA A 130 8.44 2.36 12.60
N VAL A 131 9.10 3.07 11.68
CA VAL A 131 8.87 4.52 11.48
C VAL A 131 7.41 4.80 11.07
N VAL A 132 6.84 3.99 10.15
CA VAL A 132 5.44 4.15 9.73
C VAL A 132 4.46 3.88 10.88
N VAL A 133 4.71 2.82 11.65
CA VAL A 133 3.87 2.48 12.81
C VAL A 133 3.94 3.58 13.88
N ALA A 134 5.11 4.18 14.10
CA ALA A 134 5.28 5.30 15.01
C ALA A 134 4.50 6.55 14.57
N ASP A 135 4.51 6.88 13.28
CA ASP A 135 3.73 7.99 12.73
C ASP A 135 2.22 7.76 12.92
N ILE A 136 1.74 6.53 12.71
CA ILE A 136 0.32 6.18 12.92
C ILE A 136 -0.06 6.22 14.39
N ARG A 137 0.80 5.71 15.28
CA ARG A 137 0.60 5.85 16.73
C ARG A 137 0.42 7.32 17.09
N ALA A 138 1.36 8.17 16.69
CA ALA A 138 1.32 9.60 17.01
C ALA A 138 0.07 10.30 16.45
N ALA A 139 -0.42 9.86 15.28
CA ALA A 139 -1.64 10.39 14.69
C ALA A 139 -2.92 9.97 15.44
N LEU A 140 -2.98 8.74 15.96
CA LEU A 140 -4.17 8.19 16.63
C LEU A 140 -4.22 8.47 18.15
N GLU A 141 -3.05 8.64 18.79
CA GLU A 141 -2.91 8.81 20.25
C GLU A 141 -3.74 9.97 20.85
N PRO A 142 -3.89 11.15 20.19
CA PRO A 142 -4.75 12.21 20.70
C PRO A 142 -6.24 11.83 20.76
N TRP A 143 -6.68 10.89 19.91
CA TRP A 143 -8.08 10.54 19.72
C TRP A 143 -8.50 9.29 20.50
N CYS A 144 -7.54 8.42 20.82
CA CYS A 144 -7.81 7.12 21.42
C CYS A 144 -7.49 7.11 22.92
N GLU A 145 -8.37 6.49 23.70
CA GLU A 145 -8.14 6.18 25.11
C GLU A 145 -7.10 5.08 25.26
N GLU A 146 -7.21 4.06 24.40
CA GLU A 146 -6.33 2.90 24.36
C GLU A 146 -5.87 2.65 22.92
N LEU A 147 -4.60 2.26 22.78
CA LEU A 147 -3.99 1.81 21.53
C LEU A 147 -3.25 0.49 21.73
N GLU A 148 -3.71 -0.53 21.03
CA GLU A 148 -3.08 -1.84 20.91
C GLU A 148 -2.25 -1.86 19.63
N ILE A 149 -0.93 -2.04 19.78
CA ILE A 149 0.00 -2.10 18.65
C ILE A 149 0.95 -3.27 18.90
N PRO A 150 0.92 -4.32 18.05
CA PRO A 150 1.86 -5.43 18.14
C PRO A 150 3.32 -4.98 18.10
N GLU A 151 4.17 -5.61 18.93
CA GLU A 151 5.60 -5.28 18.99
C GLU A 151 6.37 -5.64 17.71
N ARG A 152 5.87 -6.63 16.96
CA ARG A 152 6.47 -7.10 15.71
C ARG A 152 5.43 -7.13 14.60
N PRO A 153 5.82 -6.78 13.36
CA PRO A 153 4.94 -6.92 12.21
C PRO A 153 4.70 -8.40 11.89
N GLY A 154 3.54 -8.68 11.29
CA GLY A 154 3.26 -9.91 10.59
C GLY A 154 3.52 -9.80 9.08
N LEU A 155 3.17 -10.87 8.35
CA LEU A 155 3.22 -10.90 6.89
C LEU A 155 1.82 -10.93 6.30
N VAL A 156 1.59 -10.06 5.32
CA VAL A 156 0.41 -10.10 4.45
C VAL A 156 0.87 -10.34 3.01
N ARG A 157 0.08 -11.09 2.25
CA ARG A 157 0.33 -11.33 0.83
C ARG A 157 -0.74 -10.72 -0.04
N THR A 158 -0.31 -10.28 -1.21
CA THR A 158 -1.14 -10.10 -2.40
C THR A 158 -0.74 -11.14 -3.44
N ALA A 159 -1.39 -11.10 -4.60
CA ALA A 159 -1.04 -11.90 -5.76
C ALA A 159 0.36 -11.56 -6.29
N GLY A 160 0.87 -10.35 -6.05
CA GLY A 160 2.16 -9.88 -6.56
C GLY A 160 3.27 -9.76 -5.52
N MET A 161 2.92 -9.48 -4.26
CA MET A 161 3.89 -9.08 -3.23
C MET A 161 3.63 -9.74 -1.87
N TRP A 162 4.68 -9.87 -1.06
CA TRP A 162 4.61 -9.93 0.39
C TRP A 162 4.86 -8.53 0.97
N HIS A 163 4.20 -8.24 2.09
CA HIS A 163 4.34 -6.99 2.84
C HIS A 163 4.51 -7.27 4.34
N LEU A 164 5.31 -6.46 5.03
CA LEU A 164 5.21 -6.36 6.48
C LEU A 164 3.96 -5.57 6.84
N SER A 165 3.26 -6.01 7.88
CA SER A 165 1.95 -5.51 8.26
C SER A 165 1.84 -5.45 9.78
N THR A 166 1.34 -4.33 10.31
CA THR A 166 1.02 -4.19 11.74
C THR A 166 -0.42 -3.72 11.86
N THR A 167 -1.30 -4.51 12.47
CA THR A 167 -2.67 -4.07 12.74
C THR A 167 -2.67 -3.23 14.01
N VAL A 168 -2.92 -1.93 13.85
CA VAL A 168 -3.06 -0.97 14.94
C VAL A 168 -4.54 -0.85 15.26
N THR A 169 -4.86 -0.98 16.53
CA THR A 169 -6.21 -1.02 17.02
C THR A 169 -6.40 0.00 18.13
N GLY A 170 -7.43 0.84 18.05
CA GLY A 170 -7.70 1.86 19.07
C GLY A 170 -9.15 1.91 19.51
N THR A 171 -9.38 2.49 20.70
CA THR A 171 -10.72 2.84 21.21
C THR A 171 -10.80 4.35 21.37
N LEU A 172 -11.73 5.00 20.68
CA LEU A 172 -11.86 6.46 20.68
C LEU A 172 -12.33 6.99 22.05
N ARG A 173 -11.74 8.10 22.50
CA ARG A 173 -12.17 8.83 23.72
C ARG A 173 -13.55 9.44 23.56
N ASP A 174 -13.86 9.86 22.34
CA ASP A 174 -15.10 10.51 21.98
C ASP A 174 -15.67 9.85 20.71
N PRO A 175 -16.91 9.33 20.74
CA PRO A 175 -17.53 8.72 19.58
C PRO A 175 -18.03 9.74 18.54
N ARG A 176 -17.91 11.05 18.78
CA ARG A 176 -18.34 12.08 17.83
C ARG A 176 -17.51 12.14 16.53
N PRO A 177 -16.17 12.31 16.54
CA PRO A 177 -15.38 12.50 15.32
C PRO A 177 -15.49 11.32 14.36
N THR A 178 -15.91 11.57 13.12
CA THR A 178 -15.96 10.55 12.07
C THR A 178 -14.56 10.21 11.56
N SER A 179 -14.39 9.11 10.81
CA SER A 179 -13.09 8.76 10.19
C SER A 179 -12.64 9.72 9.08
N LEU A 180 -13.43 10.74 8.77
CA LEU A 180 -13.15 11.76 7.75
C LEU A 180 -12.84 13.15 8.34
N GLU A 181 -13.00 13.32 9.65
CA GLU A 181 -12.70 14.54 10.40
C GLU A 181 -11.33 14.42 11.07
#